data_AF-A0A6N6JP85-F1
#
_entry.id   AF-A0A6N6JP85-F1
#
_cell.length_a   1.000
_cell.length_b   1.000
_cell.length_c   1.000
_cell.angle_alpha   90.00
_cell.angle_beta   90.00
_cell.angle_gamma   90.00
#
_symmetry.space_group_name_H-M   'P 1'
#
loop_
_entity.id
_entity.type
_entity.pdbx_description
1 polymer ?
#
loop_
_entity_poly.entity_id
_entity_poly.type
_entity_poly.pdbx_seq_one_letter_code
_entity_poly.pdbx_strand_id
1 'polypeptide(L)'
;MRKAIDKARLHRPVTICTDKAPTYRRVIREINHRYDPHFESITHIDKKWKNNRIESDHAALKRLLGYRQSFRSVSSAKATLCGIEAVRTIKNRHVYDMKPGIQGEIALVHEVFGLAA
;
A
#
# COMPACT_ATOMS: atom_id res chain seq x y z
N MET A 1 -7.77 5.42 11.01
CA MET A 1 -6.79 4.53 10.34
C MET A 1 -7.38 3.82 9.14
N ARG A 2 -8.31 2.86 9.30
CA ARG A 2 -8.92 2.11 8.16
C ARG A 2 -9.48 3.02 7.06
N LYS A 3 -10.21 4.07 7.45
CA LYS A 3 -10.73 5.12 6.55
C LYS A 3 -9.68 5.77 5.64
N ALA A 4 -8.43 5.94 6.08
CA ALA A 4 -7.37 6.51 5.23
C ALA A 4 -6.87 5.54 4.17
N ILE A 5 -6.79 4.25 4.51
CA ILE A 5 -6.44 3.19 3.55
C ILE A 5 -7.58 3.02 2.53
N ASP A 6 -8.84 3.08 2.99
CA ASP A 6 -10.01 2.99 2.10
C ASP A 6 -10.06 4.15 1.09
N LYS A 7 -9.50 5.32 1.45
CA LYS A 7 -9.35 6.48 0.56
C LYS A 7 -8.08 6.47 -0.29
N ALA A 8 -7.24 5.45 -0.17
CA ALA A 8 -6.06 5.33 -1.01
C ALA A 8 -6.48 5.19 -2.48
N ARG A 9 -5.73 5.80 -3.39
CA ARG A 9 -5.97 5.66 -4.82
C ARG A 9 -5.61 4.24 -5.28
N LEU A 10 -6.57 3.34 -5.24
CA LEU A 10 -6.44 1.97 -5.72
C LEU A 10 -6.69 1.95 -7.22
N HIS A 11 -5.61 1.80 -8.00
CA HIS A 11 -5.67 1.63 -9.44
C HIS A 11 -5.42 0.16 -9.79
N ARG A 12 -6.09 -0.34 -10.82
CA ARG A 12 -5.77 -1.65 -11.39
C ARG A 12 -4.36 -1.59 -11.99
N PRO A 13 -3.41 -2.46 -11.57
CA PRO A 13 -2.06 -2.43 -12.09
C PRO A 13 -1.99 -3.06 -13.48
N VAL A 14 -1.30 -2.43 -14.43
CA VAL A 14 -0.97 -3.02 -15.74
C VAL A 14 0.24 -3.96 -15.63
N THR A 15 1.08 -3.77 -14.62
CA THR A 15 2.30 -4.54 -14.41
C THR A 15 2.50 -4.82 -12.93
N ILE A 16 2.91 -6.04 -12.60
CA ILE A 16 3.30 -6.43 -11.23
C ILE A 16 4.74 -6.96 -11.28
N CYS A 17 5.61 -6.38 -10.45
CA CYS A 17 6.97 -6.86 -10.26
C CYS A 17 7.06 -7.68 -8.97
N THR A 18 7.62 -8.89 -9.01
CA THR A 18 7.85 -9.73 -7.83
C THR A 18 9.23 -10.39 -7.91
N ASP A 19 9.60 -11.14 -6.85
CA ASP A 19 10.67 -12.13 -6.96
C ASP A 19 10.25 -13.33 -7.85
N LYS A 20 11.14 -14.32 -8.00
CA LYS A 20 10.96 -15.48 -8.87
C LYS A 20 10.19 -16.66 -8.23
N ALA A 21 9.48 -16.45 -7.13
CA ALA A 21 8.71 -17.52 -6.52
C ALA A 21 7.64 -18.06 -7.49
N PRO A 22 7.52 -19.40 -7.61
CA PRO A 22 6.66 -20.03 -8.62
C PRO A 22 5.17 -19.77 -8.41
N THR A 23 4.77 -19.40 -7.19
CA THR A 23 3.38 -19.14 -6.81
C THR A 23 2.78 -17.90 -7.51
N TYR A 24 3.59 -16.88 -7.79
CA TYR A 24 3.09 -15.60 -8.32
C TYR A 24 2.43 -15.73 -9.68
N ARG A 25 2.93 -16.58 -10.58
CA ARG A 25 2.33 -16.79 -11.90
C ARG A 25 0.90 -17.30 -11.81
N ARG A 26 0.64 -18.22 -10.87
CA ARG A 26 -0.71 -18.76 -10.64
C ARG A 26 -1.63 -17.67 -10.07
N VAL A 27 -1.16 -16.93 -9.06
CA VAL A 27 -1.94 -15.86 -8.43
C VAL A 27 -2.29 -14.75 -9.43
N ILE A 28 -1.33 -14.31 -10.25
CA ILE A 28 -1.56 -13.27 -11.25
C ILE A 28 -2.57 -13.72 -12.32
N ARG A 29 -2.51 -14.99 -12.75
CA ARG A 29 -3.52 -15.55 -13.66
C ARG A 29 -4.91 -15.53 -13.04
N GLU A 30 -5.03 -15.95 -11.79
CA GLU A 30 -6.31 -15.93 -11.07
C GLU A 30 -6.86 -14.50 -10.91
N ILE A 31 -6.00 -13.53 -10.62
CA ILE A 31 -6.37 -12.11 -10.57
C ILE A 31 -6.87 -11.63 -11.94
N ASN A 32 -6.17 -11.98 -13.03
CA ASN A 32 -6.60 -11.62 -14.38
C ASN A 32 -7.97 -12.22 -14.75
N HIS A 33 -8.27 -13.45 -14.32
CA HIS A 33 -9.59 -14.06 -14.54
C HIS A 33 -10.72 -13.35 -13.80
N ARG A 34 -10.43 -12.68 -12.68
CA ARG A 34 -11.42 -11.90 -11.93
C ARG A 34 -11.65 -10.50 -12.52
N TYR A 35 -10.82 -10.08 -13.49
CA TYR A 35 -10.94 -8.77 -14.11
C TYR A 35 -11.84 -8.78 -15.34
N ASP A 36 -12.31 -7.58 -15.67
CA ASP A 36 -13.21 -7.31 -16.79
C ASP A 36 -12.60 -7.77 -18.14
N PRO A 37 -13.39 -8.33 -19.08
CA PRO A 37 -12.91 -8.81 -20.37
C PRO A 37 -12.17 -7.76 -21.23
N HIS A 38 -12.38 -6.46 -20.99
CA HIS A 38 -11.71 -5.38 -21.72
C HIS A 38 -10.31 -5.05 -21.19
N PHE A 39 -9.84 -5.76 -20.17
CA PHE A 39 -8.52 -5.52 -19.58
C PHE A 39 -7.49 -6.50 -20.12
N GLU A 40 -6.47 -5.97 -20.78
CA GLU A 40 -5.27 -6.73 -21.09
C GLU A 40 -4.62 -7.21 -19.79
N SER A 41 -4.34 -8.51 -19.72
CA SER A 41 -3.80 -9.17 -18.54
C SER A 41 -2.62 -8.43 -17.91
N ILE A 42 -2.50 -8.46 -16.59
CA ILE A 42 -1.33 -7.96 -15.87
C ILE A 42 -0.05 -8.58 -16.44
N THR A 43 0.91 -7.73 -16.84
CA THR A 43 2.27 -8.16 -17.17
C THR A 43 3.06 -8.48 -15.90
N HIS A 44 3.52 -9.72 -15.77
CA HIS A 44 4.38 -10.14 -14.65
C HIS A 44 5.86 -9.91 -14.97
N ILE A 45 6.58 -9.20 -14.10
CA ILE A 45 8.02 -8.98 -14.22
C ILE A 45 8.75 -9.58 -13.01
N ASP A 46 9.71 -10.47 -13.27
CA ASP A 46 10.47 -11.19 -12.24
C ASP A 46 11.99 -10.88 -12.30
N LYS A 47 12.33 -9.68 -12.79
CA LYS A 47 13.72 -9.18 -12.86
C LYS A 47 14.20 -8.75 -11.48
N LYS A 48 15.26 -9.40 -10.96
CA LYS A 48 15.85 -9.14 -9.62
C LYS A 48 16.03 -7.65 -9.31
N TRP A 49 16.60 -6.87 -10.23
CA TRP A 49 16.87 -5.44 -10.02
C TRP A 49 15.59 -4.58 -9.97
N LYS A 50 14.47 -5.04 -10.56
CA LYS A 50 13.18 -4.34 -10.42
C LYS A 50 12.55 -4.54 -9.04
N ASN A 51 12.97 -5.56 -8.30
CA ASN A 51 12.52 -5.77 -6.93
C ASN A 51 13.18 -4.80 -5.92
N ASN A 52 14.24 -4.08 -6.32
CA ASN A 52 14.97 -3.17 -5.44
C ASN A 52 14.08 -2.13 -4.75
N ARG A 53 13.02 -1.66 -5.41
CA ARG A 53 12.07 -0.71 -4.82
C ARG A 53 11.29 -1.33 -3.65
N ILE A 54 10.78 -2.55 -3.83
CA ILE A 54 10.08 -3.28 -2.76
C ILE A 54 11.04 -3.60 -1.62
N GLU A 55 12.25 -4.04 -1.93
CA GLU A 55 13.27 -4.32 -0.91
C GLU A 55 13.69 -3.06 -0.12
N SER A 56 13.78 -1.91 -0.79
CA SER A 56 14.07 -0.63 -0.13
C SER A 56 12.94 -0.23 0.82
N ASP A 57 11.68 -0.34 0.38
CA ASP A 57 10.51 -0.08 1.22
C ASP A 57 10.45 -1.03 2.43
N HIS A 58 10.78 -2.31 2.22
CA HIS A 58 10.90 -3.31 3.28
C HIS A 58 12.00 -2.95 4.29
N ALA A 59 13.18 -2.54 3.81
CA ALA A 59 14.29 -2.13 4.67
C ALA A 59 13.92 -0.88 5.50
N ALA A 60 13.24 0.09 4.89
CA ALA A 60 12.75 1.28 5.59
C ALA A 60 11.71 0.92 6.66
N LEU A 61 10.79 0.01 6.37
CA LEU A 61 9.80 -0.48 7.33
C LEU A 61 10.46 -1.22 8.51
N LYS A 62 11.40 -2.12 8.23
CA LYS A 62 12.18 -2.83 9.26
C LYS A 62 13.00 -1.86 10.12
N ARG A 63 13.58 -0.81 9.52
CA ARG A 63 14.30 0.22 10.26
C ARG A 63 13.39 1.03 11.17
N LEU A 64 12.18 1.36 10.71
CA LEU A 64 11.18 2.09 11.50
C LEU A 64 10.69 1.28 12.71
N LEU A 65 10.43 -0.02 12.51
CA LEU A 65 10.03 -0.93 13.60
C LEU A 65 11.19 -1.28 14.53
N GLY A 66 12.43 -1.13 14.05
CA GLY A 66 13.64 -1.53 14.76
C GLY A 66 13.79 -3.05 14.82
N TYR A 67 15.01 -3.50 15.15
CA TYR A 67 15.37 -4.92 15.15
C TYR A 67 14.75 -5.72 16.32
N ARG A 68 14.19 -5.05 17.35
CA ARG A 68 13.79 -5.68 18.62
C ARG A 68 12.30 -5.57 19.00
N GLN A 69 11.46 -4.92 18.20
CA GLN A 69 10.02 -4.89 18.53
C GLN A 69 9.33 -6.13 17.97
N SER A 70 9.16 -7.12 18.84
CA SER A 70 8.11 -8.12 18.64
C SER A 70 6.76 -7.47 18.95
N PHE A 71 5.86 -7.47 17.96
CA PHE A 71 4.47 -7.14 18.23
C PHE A 71 3.93 -8.14 19.25
N ARG A 72 3.32 -7.64 20.33
CA ARG A 72 2.78 -8.49 21.40
C ARG A 72 1.62 -9.39 20.94
N SER A 73 1.00 -9.04 19.81
CA SER A 73 -0.07 -9.80 19.16
C SER A 73 -0.16 -9.47 17.67
N VAL A 74 -0.82 -10.33 16.89
CA VAL A 74 -1.15 -10.07 15.48
C VAL A 74 -2.05 -8.83 15.32
N SER A 75 -2.96 -8.60 16.29
CA SER A 75 -3.83 -7.42 16.28
C SER A 75 -3.03 -6.12 16.43
N SER A 76 -2.05 -6.10 17.32
CA SER A 76 -1.13 -4.96 17.50
C SER A 76 -0.29 -4.75 16.24
N ALA A 77 0.27 -5.82 15.67
CA ALA A 77 1.01 -5.76 14.40
C ALA A 77 0.19 -5.12 13.28
N LYS A 78 -1.05 -5.59 13.10
CA LYS A 78 -1.96 -5.08 12.08
C LYS A 78 -2.28 -3.60 12.29
N ALA A 79 -2.61 -3.20 13.52
CA ALA A 79 -2.91 -1.81 13.83
C ALA A 79 -1.72 -0.88 13.55
N THR A 80 -0.51 -1.28 13.96
CA THR A 80 0.71 -0.51 13.72
C THR A 80 1.03 -0.40 12.22
N LEU A 81 1.00 -1.52 11.48
CA LEU A 81 1.26 -1.52 10.04
C LEU A 81 0.25 -0.66 9.27
N CYS A 82 -1.05 -0.79 9.59
CA CYS A 82 -2.08 0.08 9.00
C CYS A 82 -1.87 1.56 9.33
N GLY A 83 -1.38 1.87 10.54
CA GLY A 83 -1.06 3.25 10.91
C GLY A 83 0.11 3.82 10.12
N ILE A 84 1.18 3.05 9.95
CA ILE A 84 2.35 3.43 9.14
C ILE A 84 1.93 3.66 7.69
N GLU A 85 1.12 2.76 7.13
CA GLU A 85 0.61 2.88 5.77
C GLU A 85 -0.29 4.11 5.59
N ALA A 86 -1.21 4.37 6.52
CA ALA A 86 -2.07 5.55 6.46
C ALA A 86 -1.27 6.85 6.43
N VAL A 87 -0.24 6.99 7.29
CA VAL A 87 0.64 8.16 7.31
C VAL A 87 1.40 8.31 5.98
N ARG A 88 1.92 7.20 5.44
CA ARG A 88 2.61 7.20 4.13
C ARG A 88 1.68 7.63 2.99
N THR A 89 0.44 7.12 2.97
CA THR A 89 -0.57 7.46 1.95
C THR A 89 -0.92 8.95 1.98
N ILE A 90 -1.10 9.52 3.17
CA ILE A 90 -1.34 10.96 3.35
C ILE A 90 -0.12 11.77 2.87
N LYS A 91 1.08 11.44 3.36
CA LYS A 91 2.32 12.16 3.02
C LYS A 91 2.64 12.12 1.52
N ASN A 92 2.39 11.00 0.87
CA ASN A 92 2.60 10.84 -0.57
C ASN A 92 1.44 11.40 -1.41
N ARG A 93 0.40 11.96 -0.78
CA ARG A 93 -0.79 12.51 -1.44
C ARG A 93 -1.49 11.47 -2.32
N HIS A 94 -1.42 10.19 -1.93
CA HIS A 94 -2.04 9.06 -2.61
C HIS A 94 -3.51 8.87 -2.21
N VAL A 95 -4.18 9.97 -1.89
CA VAL A 95 -5.56 9.98 -1.42
C VAL A 95 -6.46 10.40 -2.58
N TYR A 96 -7.56 9.69 -2.76
CA TYR A 96 -8.54 10.00 -3.80
C TYR A 96 -9.20 11.36 -3.50
N ASP A 97 -9.39 12.20 -4.53
CA ASP A 97 -10.03 13.53 -4.42
C ASP A 97 -9.46 14.50 -3.37
N MET A 98 -8.21 14.30 -2.94
CA MET A 98 -7.57 15.23 -2.01
C MET A 98 -7.31 16.59 -2.67
N LYS A 99 -7.93 17.63 -2.12
CA LYS A 99 -7.68 19.02 -2.54
C LYS A 99 -6.20 19.37 -2.37
N PRO A 100 -5.56 20.06 -3.33
CA PRO A 100 -4.16 20.42 -3.20
C PRO A 100 -3.94 21.51 -2.15
N GLY A 101 -2.79 21.45 -1.46
CA GLY A 101 -2.36 22.45 -0.47
C GLY A 101 -2.60 22.03 0.99
N ILE A 102 -2.05 22.80 1.92
CA ILE A 102 -2.06 22.52 3.37
C ILE A 102 -3.50 22.37 3.90
N GLN A 103 -4.44 23.18 3.39
CA GLN A 103 -5.86 23.12 3.78
C GLN A 103 -6.52 21.78 3.43
N GLY A 104 -6.16 21.17 2.30
CA GLY A 104 -6.66 19.85 1.90
C GLY A 104 -6.10 18.73 2.78
N GLU A 105 -4.84 18.85 3.20
CA GLU A 105 -4.20 17.93 4.15
C GLU A 105 -4.84 18.01 5.53
N ILE A 106 -5.09 19.22 6.05
CA ILE A 106 -5.79 19.45 7.33
C ILE A 106 -7.19 18.84 7.27
N ALA A 107 -8.00 19.17 6.26
CA ALA A 107 -9.36 18.64 6.11
C ALA A 107 -9.38 17.10 6.06
N LEU A 108 -8.42 16.49 5.37
CA LEU A 108 -8.28 15.04 5.32
C LEU A 108 -7.95 14.44 6.69
N VAL A 109 -7.06 15.06 7.47
CA VAL A 109 -6.74 14.59 8.83
C VAL A 109 -7.97 14.66 9.73
N HIS A 110 -8.72 15.76 9.70
CA HIS A 110 -9.98 15.89 10.44
C HIS A 110 -10.98 14.79 10.07
N GLU A 111 -11.14 14.50 8.78
CA GLU A 111 -12.06 13.46 8.29
C GLU A 111 -11.62 12.04 8.68
N VAL A 112 -10.33 11.71 8.49
CA VAL A 112 -9.78 10.37 8.72
C VAL A 112 -9.80 10.01 10.21
N PHE A 113 -9.53 11.00 11.07
CA PHE A 113 -9.40 10.81 12.51
C PHE A 113 -10.63 11.27 13.31
N GLY A 114 -11.62 11.90 12.68
CA GLY A 114 -12.82 12.38 13.35
C GLY A 114 -12.53 13.47 14.38
N LEU A 115 -11.47 14.24 14.17
CA LEU A 115 -11.14 15.37 15.03
C LEU A 115 -12.19 16.46 14.74
N ALA A 116 -13.06 16.73 15.70
CA ALA A 116 -13.95 17.88 15.61
C ALA A 116 -13.09 19.14 15.43
N ALA A 117 -13.50 20.01 14.50
CA ALA A 117 -12.93 21.35 14.38
C ALA A 117 -13.22 22.16 15.65
#